data_AF-A0A821WJ64-F1
#
_entry.id   AF-A0A821WJ64-F1
#
_cell.length_a   1.000
_cell.length_b   1.000
_cell.length_c   1.000
_cell.angle_alpha   90.00
_cell.angle_beta   90.00
_cell.angle_gamma   90.00
#
_symmetry.space_group_name_H-M   'P 1'
#
loop_
_entity.id
_entity.type
_entity.pdbx_description
1 polymer ?
#
loop_
_entity_poly.entity_id
_entity_poly.type
_entity_poly.pdbx_seq_one_letter_code
_entity_poly.pdbx_strand_id
1 'polypeptide(L)'
;MIRMCIVGTCFQFEDNFYKQIFGLQMGAKLSPIVANLALEIFETESAADIIQRSIFWMRYMDDILSVWKEDEDLEAVLKELNTRHNSLKFTLEEEEENQLSFLDLSIIRCDSCLEFKIFRKPSNNLLTINYFSSHEPQIKLSGIISMYLRALKFVSPKYMEEEFKMIESIVKINDCPDHIVNLARDKANIIFHKTLPRTIYNPTMTLCLPFAPCLSKLSGPLHLMGIKLVFKYNNTLLDRLCRNSPCSYEANIYAIKCNCNKFYIGQTTLEVTKRVSQHYSYVIKNVHNSACNQHYRECNMGIIWNQPLTISHINDYFSRNMFETLLIKYTWENNFNLSVGPVASDKLLLHIASVDYKFGELLDKHGLSQTRSNT
;
A
#
# COMPACT_ATOMS: atom_id res chain seq x y z
N MET A 1 -12.55 2.82 -19.34
CA MET A 1 -11.71 2.96 -18.13
C MET A 1 -10.67 1.83 -18.01
N ILE A 2 -11.08 0.57 -17.87
CA ILE A 2 -10.18 -0.62 -17.77
C ILE A 2 -9.08 -0.64 -18.85
N ARG A 3 -9.46 -0.48 -20.13
CA ARG A 3 -8.50 -0.42 -21.25
C ARG A 3 -7.45 0.68 -21.10
N MET A 4 -7.81 1.85 -20.55
CA MET A 4 -6.83 2.92 -20.29
C MET A 4 -5.87 2.54 -19.18
N CYS A 5 -6.35 1.87 -18.12
CA CYS A 5 -5.50 1.41 -17.02
C CYS A 5 -4.49 0.34 -17.44
N ILE A 6 -4.78 -0.44 -18.49
CA ILE A 6 -3.90 -1.49 -19.01
C ILE A 6 -2.93 -0.91 -20.07
N VAL A 7 -3.45 -0.12 -21.03
CA VAL A 7 -2.67 0.38 -22.17
C VAL A 7 -1.83 1.61 -21.83
N GLY A 8 -2.25 2.39 -20.82
CA GLY A 8 -1.59 3.62 -20.37
C GLY A 8 -0.47 3.40 -19.36
N THR A 9 0.07 2.19 -19.26
CA THR A 9 1.03 1.82 -18.23
C THR A 9 2.43 2.36 -18.59
N CYS A 10 2.88 3.36 -17.83
CA CYS A 10 4.22 3.92 -17.92
C CYS A 10 4.91 3.85 -16.57
N PHE A 11 6.23 3.65 -16.56
CA PHE A 11 7.06 3.64 -15.36
C PHE A 11 8.38 4.38 -15.61
N GLN A 12 9.06 4.79 -14.54
CA GLN A 12 10.37 5.42 -14.60
C GLN A 12 11.43 4.45 -14.10
N PHE A 13 12.55 4.35 -14.80
CA PHE A 13 13.73 3.60 -14.40
C PHE A 13 14.97 4.39 -14.83
N GLU A 14 15.93 4.59 -13.91
CA GLU A 14 17.15 5.38 -14.18
C GLU A 14 16.85 6.73 -14.88
N ASP A 15 15.91 7.50 -14.33
CA ASP A 15 15.47 8.81 -14.83
C ASP A 15 14.89 8.86 -16.25
N ASN A 16 14.65 7.70 -16.85
CA ASN A 16 13.99 7.58 -18.15
C ASN A 16 12.58 7.02 -17.99
N PHE A 17 11.65 7.54 -18.80
CA PHE A 17 10.27 7.06 -18.85
C PHE A 17 10.11 5.96 -19.89
N TYR A 18 9.55 4.84 -19.46
CA TYR A 18 9.27 3.68 -20.29
C TYR A 18 7.77 3.42 -20.33
N LYS A 19 7.29 2.96 -21.49
CA LYS A 19 5.95 2.44 -21.66
C LYS A 19 6.01 0.92 -21.70
N GLN A 20 5.19 0.25 -20.90
CA GLN A 20 5.07 -1.19 -20.99
C GLN A 20 4.34 -1.56 -22.30
N ILE A 21 5.03 -2.28 -23.17
CA ILE A 21 4.50 -2.70 -24.49
C ILE A 21 3.94 -4.12 -24.50
N PHE A 22 4.31 -4.93 -23.51
CA PHE A 22 3.90 -6.33 -23.41
C PHE A 22 3.64 -6.74 -21.95
N GLY A 23 2.63 -7.60 -21.75
CA GLY A 23 2.21 -8.09 -20.44
C GLY A 23 1.46 -7.06 -19.59
N LEU A 24 1.18 -7.44 -18.35
CA LEU A 24 0.53 -6.61 -17.35
C LEU A 24 1.55 -6.10 -16.33
N GLN A 25 1.34 -4.91 -15.78
CA GLN A 25 2.26 -4.35 -14.80
C GLN A 25 2.17 -5.12 -13.48
N MET A 26 3.30 -5.60 -12.97
CA MET A 26 3.37 -6.17 -11.63
C MET A 26 3.03 -5.10 -10.58
N GLY A 27 2.22 -5.47 -9.58
CA GLY A 27 1.83 -4.57 -8.49
C GLY A 27 0.66 -3.61 -8.81
N ALA A 28 0.19 -3.54 -10.06
CA ALA A 28 -1.05 -2.82 -10.37
C ALA A 28 -2.26 -3.63 -9.89
N LYS A 29 -3.21 -2.97 -9.21
CA LYS A 29 -4.37 -3.62 -8.57
C LYS A 29 -5.24 -4.45 -9.53
N LEU A 30 -5.29 -4.05 -10.79
CA LEU A 30 -6.10 -4.70 -11.82
C LEU A 30 -5.38 -5.88 -12.48
N SER A 31 -4.04 -5.90 -12.49
CA SER A 31 -3.25 -6.89 -13.22
C SER A 31 -3.54 -8.34 -12.80
N PRO A 32 -3.62 -8.69 -11.50
CA PRO A 32 -3.90 -10.07 -11.09
C PRO A 32 -5.22 -10.60 -11.66
N ILE A 33 -6.26 -9.77 -11.65
CA ILE A 33 -7.61 -10.15 -12.11
C ILE A 33 -7.59 -10.39 -13.63
N VAL A 34 -6.95 -9.49 -14.39
CA VAL A 34 -6.88 -9.60 -15.84
C VAL A 34 -5.99 -10.77 -16.27
N ALA A 35 -4.88 -11.01 -15.57
CA ALA A 35 -4.02 -12.17 -15.80
C ALA A 35 -4.78 -13.47 -15.57
N ASN A 36 -5.52 -13.57 -14.46
CA ASN A 36 -6.32 -14.75 -14.13
C ASN A 36 -7.41 -15.03 -15.17
N LEU A 37 -8.08 -13.99 -15.66
CA LEU A 37 -9.09 -14.11 -16.72
C LEU A 37 -8.47 -14.56 -18.04
N ALA A 38 -7.29 -14.04 -18.41
CA ALA A 38 -6.60 -14.45 -19.62
C ALA A 38 -6.20 -15.94 -19.58
N LEU A 39 -5.73 -16.43 -18.42
CA LEU A 39 -5.43 -17.84 -18.23
C LEU A 39 -6.69 -18.71 -18.24
N GLU A 40 -7.81 -18.25 -17.66
CA GLU A 40 -9.10 -18.96 -17.71
C GLU A 40 -9.63 -19.11 -19.15
N ILE A 41 -9.52 -18.06 -19.97
CA ILE A 41 -9.86 -18.13 -21.40
C ILE A 41 -8.93 -19.12 -22.12
N PHE A 42 -7.64 -19.08 -21.82
CA PHE A 42 -6.69 -20.03 -22.39
C PHE A 42 -7.04 -21.49 -22.04
N GLU A 43 -7.34 -21.77 -20.77
CA GLU A 43 -7.73 -23.10 -20.29
C GLU A 43 -9.04 -23.59 -20.91
N THR A 44 -10.03 -22.69 -21.11
CA THR A 44 -11.36 -23.06 -21.60
C THR A 44 -11.48 -23.12 -23.12
N GLU A 45 -10.68 -22.34 -23.86
CA GLU A 45 -10.76 -22.27 -25.32
C GLU A 45 -9.58 -22.94 -26.02
N SER A 46 -8.34 -22.72 -25.54
CA SER A 46 -7.12 -23.11 -26.25
C SER A 46 -6.52 -24.43 -25.80
N ALA A 47 -6.72 -24.80 -24.53
CA ALA A 47 -6.13 -25.99 -23.91
C ALA A 47 -7.18 -26.95 -23.34
N ALA A 48 -8.47 -26.73 -23.59
CA ALA A 48 -9.55 -27.52 -22.97
C ALA A 48 -9.47 -29.01 -23.34
N ASP A 49 -9.12 -29.33 -24.57
CA ASP A 49 -8.96 -30.71 -25.05
C ASP A 49 -7.79 -31.43 -24.35
N ILE A 50 -6.71 -30.71 -24.07
CA ILE A 50 -5.56 -31.24 -23.33
C ILE A 50 -5.95 -31.43 -21.86
N ILE A 51 -6.54 -30.40 -21.23
CA ILE A 51 -6.89 -30.41 -19.81
C ILE A 51 -7.91 -31.53 -19.50
N GLN A 52 -8.85 -31.80 -20.41
CA GLN A 52 -9.84 -32.87 -20.26
C GLN A 52 -9.24 -34.28 -20.23
N ARG A 53 -7.99 -34.47 -20.68
CA ARG A 53 -7.27 -35.75 -20.54
C ARG A 53 -6.77 -35.99 -19.11
N SER A 54 -6.57 -34.93 -18.33
CA SER A 54 -6.18 -35.03 -16.92
C SER A 54 -7.34 -35.58 -16.07
N ILE A 55 -6.99 -36.30 -15.00
CA ILE A 55 -7.94 -36.77 -13.99
C ILE A 55 -8.37 -35.60 -13.10
N PHE A 56 -7.44 -34.68 -12.84
CA PHE A 56 -7.65 -33.52 -12.00
C PHE A 56 -6.82 -32.35 -12.55
N TRP A 57 -7.42 -31.16 -12.55
CA TRP A 57 -6.76 -29.91 -12.91
C TRP A 57 -7.25 -28.79 -12.00
N MET A 58 -6.34 -28.16 -11.27
CA MET A 58 -6.64 -27.02 -10.41
C MET A 58 -5.55 -25.98 -10.53
N ARG A 59 -5.95 -24.73 -10.78
CA ARG A 59 -5.03 -23.60 -10.89
C ARG A 59 -5.23 -22.61 -9.75
N TYR A 60 -4.14 -22.13 -9.18
CA TYR A 60 -4.10 -20.98 -8.29
C TYR A 60 -3.16 -19.93 -8.88
N MET A 61 -3.71 -18.85 -9.43
CA MET A 61 -2.95 -17.82 -10.14
C MET A 61 -2.14 -18.45 -11.30
N ASP A 62 -0.83 -18.51 -11.17
CA ASP A 62 0.14 -19.07 -12.12
C ASP A 62 0.55 -20.52 -11.82
N ASP A 63 0.25 -21.05 -10.63
CA ASP A 63 0.58 -22.42 -10.24
C ASP A 63 -0.57 -23.39 -10.56
N ILE A 64 -0.25 -24.55 -11.15
CA ILE A 64 -1.22 -25.59 -11.53
C ILE A 64 -0.87 -26.90 -10.82
N LEU A 65 -1.85 -27.51 -10.17
CA LEU A 65 -1.80 -28.88 -9.68
C LEU A 65 -2.65 -29.75 -10.60
N SER A 66 -2.04 -30.78 -11.18
CA SER A 66 -2.76 -31.71 -12.06
C SER A 66 -2.41 -33.16 -11.77
N VAL A 67 -3.35 -34.06 -12.03
CA VAL A 67 -3.18 -35.51 -11.89
C VAL A 67 -3.46 -36.16 -13.22
N TRP A 68 -2.55 -37.01 -13.66
CA TRP A 68 -2.59 -37.71 -14.95
C TRP A 68 -2.48 -39.21 -14.73
N LYS A 69 -2.82 -39.99 -15.76
CA LYS A 69 -2.59 -41.43 -15.73
C LYS A 69 -1.11 -41.72 -15.98
N GLU A 70 -0.64 -42.85 -15.45
CA GLU A 70 0.77 -43.26 -15.53
C GLU A 70 1.24 -43.53 -16.97
N ASP A 71 0.32 -43.86 -17.89
CA ASP A 71 0.61 -44.13 -19.29
C ASP A 71 0.69 -42.86 -20.17
N GLU A 72 0.38 -41.68 -19.62
CA GLU A 72 0.47 -40.41 -20.34
C GLU A 72 1.90 -39.86 -20.34
N ASP A 73 2.41 -39.48 -21.51
CA ASP A 73 3.70 -38.81 -21.66
C ASP A 73 3.54 -37.31 -21.30
N LEU A 74 3.90 -36.97 -20.06
CA LEU A 74 3.77 -35.62 -19.52
C LEU A 74 4.66 -34.60 -20.25
N GLU A 75 5.83 -35.00 -20.74
CA GLU A 75 6.70 -34.13 -21.52
C GLU A 75 6.10 -33.82 -22.90
N ALA A 76 5.47 -34.81 -23.54
CA ALA A 76 4.70 -34.58 -24.76
C ALA A 76 3.51 -33.64 -24.52
N VAL A 77 2.77 -33.82 -23.42
CA VAL A 77 1.68 -32.93 -23.00
C VAL A 77 2.17 -31.51 -22.76
N LEU A 78 3.28 -31.34 -22.03
CA LEU A 78 3.89 -30.05 -21.77
C LEU A 78 4.27 -29.34 -23.07
N LYS A 79 4.87 -30.08 -24.00
CA LYS A 79 5.27 -29.56 -25.31
C LYS A 79 4.05 -29.12 -26.12
N GLU A 80 2.97 -29.91 -26.09
CA GLU A 80 1.70 -29.59 -26.72
C GLU A 80 1.08 -28.31 -26.13
N LEU A 81 0.98 -28.20 -24.80
CA LEU A 81 0.51 -26.99 -24.11
C LEU A 81 1.31 -25.75 -24.51
N ASN A 82 2.63 -25.88 -24.58
CA ASN A 82 3.55 -24.82 -24.98
C ASN A 82 3.46 -24.41 -26.46
N THR A 83 2.74 -25.16 -27.30
CA THR A 83 2.41 -24.76 -28.67
C THR A 83 1.14 -23.93 -28.77
N ARG A 84 0.24 -24.00 -27.79
CA ARG A 84 -1.09 -23.36 -27.85
C ARG A 84 -1.02 -21.84 -27.81
N HIS A 85 0.02 -21.26 -27.21
CA HIS A 85 0.21 -19.81 -27.19
C HIS A 85 1.68 -19.40 -27.20
N ASN A 86 2.05 -18.51 -28.12
CA ASN A 86 3.45 -18.12 -28.35
C ASN A 86 4.13 -17.49 -27.12
N SER A 87 3.37 -16.76 -26.30
CA SER A 87 3.92 -16.01 -25.16
C SER A 87 3.68 -16.65 -23.79
N LEU A 88 2.98 -17.79 -23.72
CA LEU A 88 2.83 -18.54 -22.48
C LEU A 88 3.81 -19.72 -22.51
N LYS A 89 4.54 -19.90 -21.42
CA LYS A 89 5.49 -21.00 -21.26
C LYS A 89 5.21 -21.69 -19.93
N PHE A 90 4.74 -22.92 -20.03
CA PHE A 90 4.54 -23.83 -18.92
C PHE A 90 5.83 -24.58 -18.63
N THR A 91 6.06 -24.85 -17.36
CA THR A 91 7.12 -25.71 -16.83
C THR A 91 6.47 -26.86 -16.07
N LEU A 92 7.13 -28.01 -16.06
CA LEU A 92 6.65 -29.21 -15.37
C LEU A 92 7.55 -29.51 -14.17
N GLU A 93 6.93 -29.82 -13.04
CA GLU A 93 7.56 -30.43 -11.86
C GLU A 93 6.81 -31.74 -11.62
N GLU A 94 7.53 -32.86 -11.67
CA GLU A 94 6.96 -34.19 -11.47
C GLU A 94 7.06 -34.62 -9.99
N GLU A 95 6.22 -35.57 -9.61
CA GLU A 95 6.25 -36.17 -8.27
C GLU A 95 7.54 -36.98 -8.09
N GLU A 96 8.36 -36.61 -7.11
CA GLU A 96 9.58 -37.32 -6.74
C GLU A 96 9.39 -38.01 -5.38
N GLU A 97 9.74 -39.29 -5.27
CA GLU A 97 9.62 -40.07 -4.02
C GLU A 97 8.21 -40.03 -3.37
N ASN A 98 7.17 -40.04 -4.20
CA ASN A 98 5.76 -39.86 -3.79
C ASN A 98 5.43 -38.50 -3.15
N GLN A 99 6.21 -37.47 -3.46
CA GLN A 99 6.07 -36.14 -2.89
C GLN A 99 6.05 -35.08 -4.00
N LEU A 100 5.15 -34.11 -3.88
CA LEU A 100 5.06 -32.97 -4.78
C LEU A 100 4.81 -31.70 -3.97
N SER A 101 5.46 -30.60 -4.34
CA SER A 101 5.24 -29.31 -3.70
C SER A 101 4.16 -28.52 -4.44
N PHE A 102 3.18 -27.99 -3.72
CA PHE A 102 2.17 -27.10 -4.30
C PHE A 102 1.88 -25.95 -3.35
N LEU A 103 2.10 -24.72 -3.84
CA LEU A 103 2.05 -23.48 -3.06
C LEU A 103 2.96 -23.55 -1.81
N ASP A 104 2.30 -23.73 -0.67
CA ASP A 104 2.82 -23.56 0.68
C ASP A 104 2.85 -24.92 1.42
N LEU A 105 2.53 -26.00 0.70
CA LEU A 105 2.39 -27.36 1.19
C LEU A 105 3.22 -28.32 0.36
N SER A 106 3.67 -29.38 1.02
CA SER A 106 4.19 -30.56 0.35
C SER A 106 3.20 -31.69 0.52
N ILE A 107 2.71 -32.19 -0.60
CA ILE A 107 1.72 -33.23 -0.72
C ILE A 107 2.48 -34.55 -0.82
N ILE A 108 2.18 -35.48 0.07
CA ILE A 108 2.80 -36.80 0.13
C ILE A 108 1.72 -37.82 -0.19
N ARG A 109 1.91 -38.59 -1.26
CA ARG A 109 1.01 -39.66 -1.64
C ARG A 109 1.33 -40.91 -0.82
N CYS A 110 0.33 -41.41 -0.10
CA CYS A 110 0.36 -42.69 0.58
C CYS A 110 -0.67 -43.63 -0.05
N ASP A 111 -0.59 -44.93 0.24
CA ASP A 111 -1.38 -45.98 -0.43
C ASP A 111 -2.89 -45.69 -0.51
N SER A 112 -3.45 -45.02 0.49
CA SER A 112 -4.91 -44.75 0.58
C SER A 112 -5.27 -43.31 0.93
N CYS A 113 -4.30 -42.43 1.12
CA CYS A 113 -4.55 -41.05 1.53
C CYS A 113 -3.43 -40.10 1.07
N LEU A 114 -3.73 -38.80 1.12
CA LEU A 114 -2.73 -37.76 0.99
C LEU A 114 -2.34 -37.28 2.38
N GLU A 115 -1.04 -37.26 2.66
CA GLU A 115 -0.48 -36.59 3.82
C GLU A 115 0.13 -35.25 3.41
N PHE A 116 0.20 -34.31 4.36
CA PHE A 116 0.65 -32.95 4.06
C PHE A 116 1.71 -32.49 5.07
N LYS A 117 2.72 -31.79 4.55
CA LYS A 117 3.72 -31.01 5.32
C LYS A 117 3.70 -29.55 4.89
N ILE A 118 4.27 -28.66 5.70
CA ILE A 118 4.55 -27.30 5.28
C ILE A 118 5.79 -27.30 4.39
N PHE A 119 5.64 -26.86 3.15
CA PHE A 119 6.78 -26.69 2.25
C PHE A 119 7.52 -25.38 2.57
N ARG A 120 8.85 -25.44 2.59
CA ARG A 120 9.71 -24.27 2.77
C ARG A 120 10.78 -24.31 1.68
N LYS A 121 10.80 -23.28 0.83
CA LYS A 121 11.82 -23.15 -0.22
C LYS A 121 13.23 -23.18 0.39
N PRO A 122 14.25 -23.72 -0.30
CA PRO A 122 15.63 -23.72 0.19
C PRO A 122 16.18 -22.33 0.52
N SER A 123 15.67 -21.29 -0.14
CA SER A 123 16.01 -19.89 0.11
C SER A 123 15.34 -19.28 1.35
N ASN A 124 14.55 -20.05 2.11
CA ASN A 124 13.87 -19.55 3.29
C ASN A 124 14.86 -19.41 4.45
N ASN A 125 15.23 -18.17 4.77
CA ASN A 125 16.17 -17.86 5.86
C ASN A 125 15.56 -17.98 7.27
N LEU A 126 14.31 -18.42 7.39
CA LEU A 126 13.61 -18.59 8.69
C LEU A 126 13.47 -17.29 9.49
N LEU A 127 13.68 -16.14 8.86
CA LEU A 127 13.59 -14.84 9.50
C LEU A 127 12.11 -14.44 9.65
N THR A 128 11.75 -14.04 10.86
CA THR A 128 10.45 -13.49 11.20
C THR A 128 10.64 -12.16 11.93
N ILE A 129 9.60 -11.63 12.56
CA ILE A 129 9.73 -10.43 13.38
C ILE A 129 10.60 -10.78 14.60
N ASN A 130 11.83 -10.24 14.64
CA ASN A 130 12.71 -10.42 15.78
C ASN A 130 12.03 -9.97 17.08
N TYR A 131 12.24 -10.72 18.17
CA TYR A 131 11.60 -10.47 19.46
C TYR A 131 11.91 -9.09 20.04
N PHE A 132 13.09 -8.53 19.79
CA PHE A 132 13.50 -7.21 20.26
C PHE A 132 13.05 -6.05 19.37
N SER A 133 12.41 -6.33 18.23
CA SER A 133 11.87 -5.29 17.36
C SER A 133 10.88 -4.38 18.10
N SER A 134 10.77 -3.11 17.69
CA SER A 134 9.82 -2.14 18.27
C SER A 134 8.38 -2.37 17.78
N HIS A 135 7.91 -3.62 17.80
CA HIS A 135 6.55 -4.00 17.48
C HIS A 135 5.78 -4.31 18.76
N GLU A 136 4.46 -4.17 18.72
CA GLU A 136 3.61 -4.53 19.86
C GLU A 136 3.77 -6.04 20.18
N PRO A 137 3.85 -6.43 21.47
CA PRO A 137 3.99 -7.84 21.84
C PRO A 137 2.93 -8.75 21.22
N GLN A 138 1.70 -8.25 21.06
CA GLN A 138 0.60 -8.99 20.44
C GLN A 138 0.84 -9.29 18.96
N ILE A 139 1.53 -8.40 18.22
CA ILE A 139 1.86 -8.64 16.80
C ILE A 139 2.86 -9.78 16.68
N LYS A 140 3.91 -9.75 17.51
CA LYS A 140 4.94 -10.81 17.55
C LYS A 140 4.32 -12.15 17.92
N LEU A 141 3.50 -12.17 18.98
CA LEU A 141 2.77 -13.35 19.41
C LEU A 141 1.82 -13.87 18.32
N SER A 142 1.09 -12.97 17.65
CA SER A 142 0.16 -13.35 16.59
C SER A 142 0.87 -14.01 15.40
N GLY A 143 2.09 -13.59 15.08
CA GLY A 143 2.92 -14.25 14.07
C GLY A 143 3.16 -15.73 14.43
N ILE A 144 3.60 -15.99 15.67
CA ILE A 144 3.87 -17.35 16.16
C ILE A 144 2.57 -18.19 16.22
N ILE A 145 1.48 -17.61 16.73
CA ILE A 145 0.15 -18.26 16.74
C ILE A 145 -0.25 -18.67 15.33
N SER A 146 -0.01 -17.82 14.32
CA SER A 146 -0.38 -18.12 12.93
C SER A 146 0.38 -19.32 12.36
N MET A 147 1.65 -19.52 12.76
CA MET A 147 2.44 -20.68 12.36
C MET A 147 1.85 -21.97 12.94
N TYR A 148 1.52 -21.98 14.25
CA TYR A 148 0.87 -23.13 14.87
C TYR A 148 -0.52 -23.40 14.29
N LEU A 149 -1.33 -22.36 14.03
CA LEU A 149 -2.64 -22.52 13.40
C LEU A 149 -2.53 -23.09 11.97
N ARG A 150 -1.53 -22.66 11.19
CA ARG A 150 -1.25 -23.19 9.86
C ARG A 150 -0.87 -24.67 9.95
N ALA A 151 -0.01 -25.03 10.90
CA ALA A 151 0.38 -26.40 11.16
C ALA A 151 -0.84 -27.28 11.51
N LEU A 152 -1.63 -26.87 12.51
CA LEU A 152 -2.83 -27.60 12.94
C LEU A 152 -3.88 -27.76 11.83
N LYS A 153 -3.98 -26.79 10.93
CA LYS A 153 -4.97 -26.81 9.85
C LYS A 153 -4.59 -27.74 8.69
N PHE A 154 -3.29 -27.82 8.36
CA PHE A 154 -2.87 -28.45 7.11
C PHE A 154 -1.99 -29.67 7.28
N VAL A 155 -1.19 -29.77 8.35
CA VAL A 155 -0.19 -30.84 8.47
C VAL A 155 -0.82 -32.12 9.01
N SER A 156 -0.47 -33.25 8.41
CA SER A 156 -0.94 -34.56 8.87
C SER A 156 -0.38 -34.92 10.25
N PRO A 157 -1.15 -35.61 11.12
CA PRO A 157 -0.74 -35.90 12.51
C PRO A 157 0.66 -36.51 12.66
N LYS A 158 1.05 -37.39 11.73
CA LYS A 158 2.36 -38.05 11.67
C LYS A 158 3.55 -37.07 11.62
N TYR A 159 3.37 -35.90 10.99
CA TYR A 159 4.41 -34.90 10.79
C TYR A 159 4.26 -33.69 11.71
N MET A 160 3.29 -33.73 12.63
CA MET A 160 2.95 -32.58 13.45
C MET A 160 4.06 -32.20 14.43
N GLU A 161 4.65 -33.21 15.09
CA GLU A 161 5.75 -32.99 16.04
C GLU A 161 7.02 -32.45 15.36
N GLU A 162 7.30 -32.89 14.13
CA GLU A 162 8.40 -32.37 13.31
C GLU A 162 8.17 -30.88 13.00
N GLU A 163 6.95 -30.53 12.57
CA GLU A 163 6.58 -29.14 12.27
C GLU A 163 6.61 -28.26 13.52
N PHE A 164 6.16 -28.75 14.68
CA PHE A 164 6.20 -27.99 15.92
C PHE A 164 7.64 -27.68 16.37
N LYS A 165 8.55 -28.64 16.25
CA LYS A 165 9.98 -28.42 16.49
C LYS A 165 10.58 -27.43 15.50
N MET A 166 10.13 -27.45 14.25
CA MET A 166 10.55 -26.46 13.26
C MET A 166 10.05 -25.06 13.61
N ILE A 167 8.82 -24.91 14.11
CA ILE A 167 8.32 -23.62 14.60
C ILE A 167 9.14 -23.14 15.81
N GLU A 168 9.45 -24.02 16.76
CA GLU A 168 10.32 -23.69 17.91
C GLU A 168 11.71 -23.21 17.46
N SER A 169 12.32 -23.88 16.47
CA SER A 169 13.64 -23.50 15.96
C SER A 169 13.60 -22.13 15.25
N ILE A 170 12.57 -21.87 14.44
CA ILE A 170 12.35 -20.57 13.78
C ILE A 170 12.26 -19.46 14.83
N VAL A 171 11.45 -19.67 15.87
CA VAL A 171 11.21 -18.65 16.88
C VAL A 171 12.45 -18.40 17.75
N LYS A 172 13.25 -19.44 18.00
CA LYS A 172 14.55 -19.35 18.68
C LYS A 172 15.60 -18.57 17.87
N ILE A 173 15.65 -18.76 16.55
CA ILE A 173 16.52 -17.98 15.64
C ILE A 173 16.18 -16.49 15.69
N ASN A 174 14.92 -16.15 16.00
CA ASN A 174 14.43 -14.76 16.08
C ASN A 174 14.44 -14.20 17.52
N ASP A 175 15.27 -14.76 18.41
CA ASP A 175 15.52 -14.33 19.79
C ASP A 175 14.28 -14.33 20.72
N CYS A 176 13.26 -15.11 20.39
CA CYS A 176 12.04 -15.12 21.18
C CYS A 176 12.12 -16.13 22.33
N PRO A 177 11.72 -15.73 23.56
CA PRO A 177 11.75 -16.63 24.72
C PRO A 177 10.78 -17.82 24.63
N ASP A 178 11.18 -18.97 25.17
CA ASP A 178 10.39 -20.22 25.15
C ASP A 178 8.99 -20.07 25.77
N HIS A 179 8.83 -19.26 26.82
CA HIS A 179 7.52 -19.05 27.44
C HIS A 179 6.50 -18.39 26.50
N ILE A 180 6.96 -17.57 25.54
CA ILE A 180 6.10 -16.96 24.52
C ILE A 180 5.68 -18.01 23.49
N VAL A 181 6.58 -18.94 23.15
CA VAL A 181 6.30 -20.05 22.23
C VAL A 181 5.22 -20.96 22.80
N ASN A 182 5.35 -21.35 24.06
CA ASN A 182 4.37 -22.18 24.75
C ASN A 182 3.01 -21.47 24.83
N LEU A 183 2.99 -20.19 25.20
CA LEU A 183 1.77 -19.38 25.20
C LEU A 183 1.12 -19.30 23.82
N ALA A 184 1.91 -19.19 22.75
CA ALA A 184 1.42 -19.14 21.38
C ALA A 184 0.79 -20.48 20.97
N ARG A 185 1.43 -21.59 21.31
CA ARG A 185 0.91 -22.95 21.06
C ARG A 185 -0.42 -23.17 21.76
N ASP A 186 -0.50 -22.86 23.05
CA ASP A 186 -1.73 -23.03 23.84
C ASP A 186 -2.86 -22.18 23.26
N LYS A 187 -2.58 -20.92 22.92
CA LYS A 187 -3.55 -20.04 22.27
C LYS A 187 -3.98 -20.56 20.90
N ALA A 188 -3.07 -21.10 20.10
CA ALA A 188 -3.40 -21.67 18.79
C ALA A 188 -4.35 -22.86 18.94
N ASN A 189 -4.07 -23.79 19.86
CA ASN A 189 -4.96 -24.91 20.17
C ASN A 189 -6.35 -24.45 20.60
N ILE A 190 -6.42 -23.47 21.52
CA ILE A 190 -7.70 -22.89 21.96
C ILE A 190 -8.45 -22.27 20.78
N ILE A 191 -7.77 -21.52 19.92
CA ILE A 191 -8.38 -20.84 18.77
C ILE A 191 -8.88 -21.87 17.75
N PHE A 192 -8.11 -22.92 17.47
CA PHE A 192 -8.44 -23.93 16.47
C PHE A 192 -9.66 -24.76 16.88
N HIS A 193 -9.75 -25.14 18.15
CA HIS A 193 -10.88 -25.92 18.67
C HIS A 193 -12.06 -25.06 19.13
N LYS A 194 -11.99 -23.73 18.97
CA LYS A 194 -13.09 -22.84 19.34
C LYS A 194 -14.26 -23.01 18.37
N THR A 195 -15.37 -23.53 18.87
CA THR A 195 -16.62 -23.70 18.10
C THR A 195 -17.49 -22.45 18.06
N LEU A 196 -17.33 -21.54 19.04
CA LEU A 196 -18.16 -20.34 19.15
C LEU A 196 -17.69 -19.22 18.20
N PRO A 197 -18.63 -18.55 17.51
CA PRO A 197 -18.30 -17.42 16.65
C PRO A 197 -17.61 -16.32 17.47
N ARG A 198 -16.64 -15.63 16.86
CA ARG A 198 -16.02 -14.46 17.47
C ARG A 198 -17.08 -13.37 17.60
N THR A 199 -17.20 -12.77 18.78
CA THR A 199 -17.96 -11.54 18.96
C THR A 199 -17.34 -10.45 18.11
N ILE A 200 -18.13 -9.91 17.17
CA ILE A 200 -17.68 -8.83 16.30
C ILE A 200 -17.73 -7.54 17.10
N TYR A 201 -16.56 -6.99 17.41
CA TYR A 201 -16.44 -5.67 17.99
C TYR A 201 -16.51 -4.61 16.89
N ASN A 202 -17.53 -3.75 16.95
CA ASN A 202 -17.70 -2.62 16.04
C ASN A 202 -17.33 -1.33 16.77
N PRO A 203 -16.10 -0.80 16.61
CA PRO A 203 -15.70 0.44 17.25
C PRO A 203 -16.45 1.64 16.67
N THR A 204 -16.72 2.63 17.51
CA THR A 204 -17.27 3.93 17.09
C THR A 204 -16.22 4.76 16.33
N MET A 205 -14.96 4.62 16.71
CA MET A 205 -13.83 5.34 16.11
C MET A 205 -12.58 4.47 16.09
N THR A 206 -11.73 4.66 15.07
CA THR A 206 -10.38 4.07 15.04
C THR A 206 -9.34 5.17 15.18
N LEU A 207 -8.50 5.09 16.22
CA LEU A 207 -7.39 5.98 16.47
C LEU A 207 -6.09 5.33 15.99
N CYS A 208 -5.39 5.95 15.04
CA CYS A 208 -4.13 5.46 14.52
C CYS A 208 -2.95 6.29 15.05
N LEU A 209 -2.03 5.68 15.80
CA LEU A 209 -0.86 6.35 16.39
C LEU A 209 0.45 5.64 16.01
N PRO A 210 1.61 6.32 15.99
CA PRO A 210 2.89 5.62 15.92
C PRO A 210 3.05 4.70 17.13
N PHE A 211 3.63 3.51 16.93
CA PHE A 211 3.85 2.60 18.06
C PHE A 211 4.82 3.20 19.08
N ALA A 212 4.37 3.28 20.33
CA ALA A 212 5.21 3.52 21.48
C ALA A 212 4.76 2.61 22.64
N PRO A 213 5.67 1.99 23.40
CA PRO A 213 5.32 1.07 24.49
C PRO A 213 4.42 1.67 25.57
N CYS A 214 4.44 2.99 25.77
CA CYS A 214 3.54 3.67 26.70
C CYS A 214 2.09 3.74 26.19
N LEU A 215 1.90 3.81 24.87
CA LEU A 215 0.58 3.96 24.25
C LEU A 215 -0.19 2.63 24.19
N SER A 216 0.49 1.47 24.17
CA SER A 216 -0.19 0.16 24.16
C SER A 216 -1.05 -0.05 25.40
N LYS A 217 -0.67 0.56 26.53
CA LYS A 217 -1.46 0.55 27.78
C LYS A 217 -2.82 1.26 27.66
N LEU A 218 -2.99 2.14 26.66
CA LEU A 218 -4.25 2.86 26.42
C LEU A 218 -5.29 2.00 25.68
N SER A 219 -4.90 0.86 25.12
CA SER A 219 -5.80 -0.01 24.36
C SER A 219 -7.05 -0.43 25.16
N GLY A 220 -6.89 -0.86 26.41
CA GLY A 220 -7.99 -1.26 27.30
C GLY A 220 -8.96 -0.12 27.60
N PRO A 221 -8.49 1.02 28.17
CA PRO A 221 -9.35 2.18 28.43
C PRO A 221 -10.07 2.69 27.18
N LEU A 222 -9.38 2.79 26.04
CA LEU A 222 -9.98 3.24 24.78
C LEU A 222 -11.02 2.25 24.25
N HIS A 223 -10.79 0.95 24.40
CA HIS A 223 -11.75 -0.08 24.00
C HIS A 223 -13.10 0.07 24.72
N LEU A 224 -13.07 0.37 26.03
CA LEU A 224 -14.26 0.64 26.85
C LEU A 224 -15.02 1.89 26.38
N MET A 225 -14.31 2.86 25.79
CA MET A 225 -14.89 4.07 25.20
C MET A 225 -15.36 3.87 23.75
N GLY A 226 -15.30 2.64 23.22
CA GLY A 226 -15.66 2.35 21.82
C GLY A 226 -14.57 2.72 20.81
N ILE A 227 -13.37 3.11 21.25
CA ILE A 227 -12.27 3.56 20.40
C ILE A 227 -11.28 2.42 20.18
N LYS A 228 -11.09 2.03 18.91
CA LYS A 228 -10.07 1.06 18.51
C LYS A 228 -8.73 1.76 18.30
N LEU A 229 -7.74 1.44 19.13
CA LEU A 229 -6.36 1.89 18.92
C LEU A 229 -5.65 0.98 17.90
N VAL A 230 -5.00 1.58 16.91
CA VAL A 230 -4.18 0.89 15.89
C VAL A 230 -2.82 1.58 15.81
N PHE A 231 -1.75 0.78 15.73
CA PHE A 231 -0.40 1.32 15.62
C PHE A 231 0.10 1.35 14.18
N LYS A 232 0.84 2.42 13.85
CA LYS A 232 1.59 2.58 12.59
C LYS A 232 3.09 2.45 12.84
N TYR A 233 3.78 1.79 11.93
CA TYR A 233 5.22 1.56 11.96
C TYR A 233 5.88 2.27 10.76
N ASN A 234 6.26 3.53 10.93
CA ASN A 234 6.72 4.42 9.83
C ASN A 234 8.17 4.20 9.38
N ASN A 235 8.87 3.20 9.93
CA ASN A 235 10.30 2.93 9.69
C ASN A 235 10.51 1.56 9.07
N THR A 236 9.75 1.22 8.01
CA THR A 236 9.97 -0.05 7.34
C THR A 236 11.26 0.00 6.52
N LEU A 237 11.97 -1.12 6.42
CA LEU A 237 13.12 -1.23 5.51
C LEU A 237 12.70 -0.95 4.07
N LEU A 238 11.46 -1.31 3.70
CA LEU A 238 10.89 -1.01 2.39
C LEU A 238 10.87 0.49 2.11
N ASP A 239 10.41 1.33 3.04
CA ASP A 239 10.38 2.78 2.84
C ASP A 239 11.79 3.38 2.69
N ARG A 240 12.80 2.74 3.30
CA ARG A 240 14.20 3.19 3.22
C ARG A 240 14.91 2.72 1.96
N LEU A 241 14.62 1.50 1.50
CA LEU A 241 15.30 0.83 0.39
C LEU A 241 14.57 1.03 -0.95
N CYS A 242 13.24 1.08 -0.93
CA CYS A 242 12.40 1.18 -2.12
C CYS A 242 11.71 2.54 -2.19
N ARG A 243 12.41 3.56 -2.72
CA ARG A 243 11.77 4.81 -3.14
C ARG A 243 11.17 4.62 -4.53
N ASN A 244 9.94 4.12 -4.61
CA ASN A 244 9.23 3.89 -5.86
C ASN A 244 8.69 5.17 -6.53
N SER A 245 9.26 6.33 -6.22
CA SER A 245 8.83 7.61 -6.76
C SER A 245 10.04 8.37 -7.30
N PRO A 246 9.89 9.08 -8.44
CA PRO A 246 10.93 9.95 -8.96
C PRO A 246 11.50 10.81 -7.84
N CYS A 247 12.83 10.85 -7.77
CA CYS A 247 13.53 11.65 -6.80
C CYS A 247 13.16 13.14 -7.00
N SER A 248 12.65 13.77 -5.93
CA SER A 248 12.55 15.21 -5.73
C SER A 248 11.89 16.04 -6.84
N TYR A 249 10.57 16.20 -6.75
CA TYR A 249 10.00 17.52 -7.03
C TYR A 249 9.85 18.23 -5.70
N GLU A 250 10.55 19.36 -5.57
CA GLU A 250 10.42 20.24 -4.43
C GLU A 250 8.94 20.62 -4.27
N ALA A 251 8.30 20.12 -3.22
CA ALA A 251 6.89 20.42 -3.03
C ALA A 251 6.78 21.81 -2.41
N ASN A 252 6.14 22.70 -3.17
CA ASN A 252 6.18 24.13 -2.93
C ASN A 252 4.81 24.65 -2.57
N ILE A 253 4.78 25.58 -1.63
CA ILE A 253 3.66 26.48 -1.39
C ILE A 253 3.98 27.77 -2.12
N TYR A 254 3.09 28.20 -2.99
CA TYR A 254 3.29 29.34 -3.87
C TYR A 254 2.12 30.33 -3.79
N ALA A 255 2.39 31.55 -4.25
CA ALA A 255 1.37 32.56 -4.47
C ALA A 255 1.39 33.12 -5.91
N ILE A 256 0.21 33.50 -6.39
CA ILE A 256 0.01 34.22 -7.65
C ILE A 256 -0.62 35.57 -7.32
N LYS A 257 0.07 36.67 -7.64
CA LYS A 257 -0.41 38.04 -7.38
C LYS A 257 -1.34 38.52 -8.49
N CYS A 258 -2.26 39.41 -8.12
CA CYS A 258 -3.04 40.22 -9.04
C CYS A 258 -2.72 41.70 -8.81
N ASN A 259 -2.84 42.52 -9.85
CA ASN A 259 -2.66 43.97 -9.76
C ASN A 259 -3.73 44.66 -8.89
N CYS A 260 -4.77 43.96 -8.44
CA CYS A 260 -5.77 44.48 -7.48
C CYS A 260 -5.34 44.35 -6.01
N ASN A 261 -4.07 44.07 -5.74
CA ASN A 261 -3.49 43.80 -4.42
C ASN A 261 -3.99 42.52 -3.72
N LYS A 262 -4.79 41.69 -4.39
CA LYS A 262 -5.13 40.34 -3.92
C LYS A 262 -4.19 39.30 -4.51
N PHE A 263 -4.12 38.14 -3.85
CA PHE A 263 -3.30 37.02 -4.31
C PHE A 263 -3.99 35.67 -4.11
N TYR A 264 -3.53 34.64 -4.80
CA TYR A 264 -3.95 33.26 -4.60
C TYR A 264 -2.83 32.49 -3.93
N ILE A 265 -3.15 31.65 -2.94
CA ILE A 265 -2.20 30.70 -2.34
C ILE A 265 -2.56 29.30 -2.83
N GLY A 266 -1.54 28.53 -3.20
CA GLY A 266 -1.71 27.11 -3.50
C GLY A 266 -0.49 26.28 -3.16
N GLN A 267 -0.65 24.98 -3.10
CA GLN A 267 0.47 24.03 -3.07
C GLN A 267 0.65 23.28 -4.40
N THR A 268 1.86 22.77 -4.63
CA THR A 268 2.13 21.86 -5.73
C THR A 268 3.29 20.92 -5.43
N THR A 269 3.24 19.72 -5.98
CA THR A 269 4.37 18.79 -6.06
C THR A 269 5.04 18.84 -7.43
N LEU A 270 4.66 19.81 -8.27
CA LEU A 270 5.31 20.09 -9.55
C LEU A 270 6.13 21.38 -9.41
N GLU A 271 6.92 21.70 -10.42
CA GLU A 271 7.50 23.03 -10.55
C GLU A 271 6.39 24.11 -10.53
N VAL A 272 6.60 25.18 -9.76
CA VAL A 272 5.60 26.25 -9.57
C VAL A 272 5.18 26.86 -10.92
N THR A 273 6.12 27.05 -11.84
CA THR A 273 5.88 27.57 -13.21
C THR A 273 4.89 26.70 -13.99
N LYS A 274 5.03 25.37 -13.93
CA LYS A 274 4.11 24.41 -14.55
C LYS A 274 2.73 24.50 -13.94
N ARG A 275 2.64 24.63 -12.61
CA ARG A 275 1.35 24.77 -11.91
C ARG A 275 0.64 26.08 -12.28
N VAL A 276 1.37 27.17 -12.40
CA VAL A 276 0.83 28.47 -12.81
C VAL A 276 0.33 28.42 -14.24
N SER A 277 1.04 27.74 -15.14
CA SER A 277 0.60 27.51 -16.53
C SER A 277 -0.71 26.71 -16.61
N GLN A 278 -0.95 25.77 -15.69
CA GLN A 278 -2.23 25.08 -15.57
C GLN A 278 -3.37 26.03 -15.16
N HIS A 279 -3.13 26.91 -14.20
CA HIS A 279 -4.10 27.93 -13.80
C HIS A 279 -4.43 28.89 -14.94
N TYR A 280 -3.42 29.37 -15.67
CA TYR A 280 -3.62 30.17 -16.87
C TYR A 280 -4.47 29.42 -17.91
N SER A 281 -4.18 28.15 -18.15
CA SER A 281 -4.97 27.30 -19.05
C SER A 281 -6.43 27.15 -18.59
N TYR A 282 -6.69 27.13 -17.27
CA TYR A 282 -8.05 27.10 -16.74
C TYR A 282 -8.82 28.39 -16.97
N VAL A 283 -8.15 29.53 -16.97
CA VAL A 283 -8.74 30.82 -17.36
C VAL A 283 -9.13 30.78 -18.84
N ILE A 284 -8.21 30.38 -19.72
CA ILE A 284 -8.47 30.29 -21.17
C ILE A 284 -9.61 29.30 -21.48
N LYS A 285 -9.65 28.15 -20.80
CA LYS A 285 -10.69 27.12 -20.95
C LYS A 285 -11.96 27.42 -20.16
N ASN A 286 -12.00 28.54 -19.45
CA ASN A 286 -13.16 29.01 -18.72
C ASN A 286 -13.67 28.05 -17.62
N VAL A 287 -12.77 27.36 -16.92
CA VAL A 287 -13.11 26.36 -15.88
C VAL A 287 -13.67 27.03 -14.63
N HIS A 288 -14.96 26.85 -14.36
CA HIS A 288 -15.69 27.57 -13.31
C HIS A 288 -15.19 27.31 -11.87
N ASN A 289 -14.65 26.13 -11.58
CA ASN A 289 -14.17 25.77 -10.23
C ASN A 289 -12.76 26.27 -9.91
N SER A 290 -12.14 27.07 -10.80
CA SER A 290 -10.82 27.64 -10.57
C SER A 290 -10.94 29.01 -9.89
N ALA A 291 -10.33 29.15 -8.71
CA ALA A 291 -10.22 30.42 -7.99
C ALA A 291 -9.64 31.53 -8.87
N CYS A 292 -8.60 31.22 -9.63
CA CYS A 292 -7.97 32.17 -10.54
C CYS A 292 -8.89 32.56 -11.71
N ASN A 293 -9.72 31.64 -12.23
CA ASN A 293 -10.66 31.96 -13.29
C ASN A 293 -11.82 32.82 -12.78
N GLN A 294 -12.37 32.52 -11.62
CA GLN A 294 -13.41 33.33 -11.02
C GLN A 294 -12.90 34.75 -10.73
N HIS A 295 -11.72 34.87 -10.11
CA HIS A 295 -11.12 36.17 -9.87
C HIS A 295 -10.79 36.91 -11.16
N TYR A 296 -10.31 36.23 -12.21
CA TYR A 296 -10.03 36.85 -13.51
C TYR A 296 -11.28 37.46 -14.16
N ARG A 297 -12.45 36.83 -13.99
CA ARG A 297 -13.73 37.37 -14.51
C ARG A 297 -14.25 38.57 -13.72
N GLU A 298 -13.95 38.62 -12.42
CA GLU A 298 -14.40 39.67 -11.51
C GLU A 298 -13.43 40.87 -11.45
N CYS A 299 -12.15 40.65 -11.78
CA CYS A 299 -11.08 41.63 -11.61
C CYS A 299 -10.53 42.14 -12.96
N ASN A 300 -10.75 43.43 -13.22
CA ASN A 300 -10.26 44.09 -14.44
C ASN A 300 -8.75 44.43 -14.43
N MET A 301 -8.05 44.24 -13.31
CA MET A 301 -6.64 44.65 -13.15
C MET A 301 -5.64 43.60 -13.69
N GLY A 302 -6.07 42.35 -13.84
CA GLY A 302 -5.25 41.26 -14.41
C GLY A 302 -4.33 40.55 -13.41
N ILE A 303 -4.19 39.24 -13.60
CA ILE A 303 -3.33 38.35 -12.79
C ILE A 303 -1.90 38.33 -13.36
N ILE A 304 -0.89 38.35 -12.50
CA ILE A 304 0.53 38.34 -12.85
C ILE A 304 1.03 36.88 -12.95
N TRP A 305 1.06 36.33 -14.16
CA TRP A 305 1.39 34.91 -14.40
C TRP A 305 2.89 34.62 -14.50
N ASN A 306 3.70 35.60 -14.91
CA ASN A 306 5.12 35.44 -15.22
C ASN A 306 6.04 35.51 -13.99
N GLN A 307 5.51 35.88 -12.82
CA GLN A 307 6.29 36.05 -11.58
C GLN A 307 5.60 35.36 -10.39
N PRO A 308 5.44 34.02 -10.41
CA PRO A 308 4.89 33.32 -9.27
C PRO A 308 5.88 33.33 -8.11
N LEU A 309 5.35 33.42 -6.88
CA LEU A 309 6.17 33.49 -5.67
C LEU A 309 6.20 32.14 -4.99
N THR A 310 7.37 31.56 -4.79
CA THR A 310 7.54 30.42 -3.89
C THR A 310 7.65 30.94 -2.46
N ILE A 311 6.68 30.60 -1.61
CA ILE A 311 6.61 31.03 -0.21
C ILE A 311 7.46 30.11 0.67
N SER A 312 7.25 28.79 0.55
CA SER A 312 7.97 27.81 1.35
C SER A 312 8.04 26.46 0.64
N HIS A 313 9.09 25.72 1.00
CA HIS A 313 9.32 24.37 0.53
C HIS A 313 8.99 23.38 1.65
N ILE A 314 7.99 22.52 1.44
CA ILE A 314 7.51 21.54 2.44
C ILE A 314 7.17 20.23 1.73
N ASN A 315 8.06 19.24 1.82
CA ASN A 315 7.87 17.94 1.17
C ASN A 315 6.80 17.07 1.84
N ASP A 316 6.67 17.12 3.16
CA ASP A 316 5.67 16.36 3.89
C ASP A 316 4.25 16.80 3.52
N TYR A 317 3.41 15.86 3.07
CA TYR A 317 2.06 16.13 2.56
C TYR A 317 1.15 16.73 3.63
N PHE A 318 1.19 16.21 4.85
CA PHE A 318 0.33 16.70 5.94
C PHE A 318 0.74 18.10 6.38
N SER A 319 2.03 18.32 6.60
CA SER A 319 2.60 19.62 6.98
C SER A 319 2.34 20.67 5.90
N ARG A 320 2.44 20.31 4.62
CA ARG A 320 2.15 21.21 3.50
C ARG A 320 0.67 21.59 3.44
N ASN A 321 -0.25 20.63 3.59
CA ASN A 321 -1.68 20.88 3.69
C ASN A 321 -2.05 21.78 4.87
N MET A 322 -1.44 21.52 6.03
CA MET A 322 -1.64 22.32 7.23
C MET A 322 -1.15 23.75 7.01
N PHE A 323 0.07 23.93 6.50
CA PHE A 323 0.66 25.25 6.25
C PHE A 323 -0.12 26.06 5.20
N GLU A 324 -0.53 25.44 4.09
CA GLU A 324 -1.41 26.07 3.09
C GLU A 324 -2.73 26.54 3.71
N THR A 325 -3.40 25.67 4.48
CA THR A 325 -4.66 26.00 5.19
C THR A 325 -4.46 27.21 6.11
N LEU A 326 -3.40 27.19 6.90
CA LEU A 326 -3.13 28.25 7.87
C LEU A 326 -2.81 29.58 7.19
N LEU A 327 -2.04 29.58 6.10
CA LEU A 327 -1.76 30.79 5.32
C LEU A 327 -3.02 31.36 4.66
N ILE A 328 -3.87 30.52 4.06
CA ILE A 328 -5.13 30.96 3.45
C ILE A 328 -6.03 31.60 4.51
N LYS A 329 -6.16 30.98 5.68
CA LYS A 329 -6.98 31.54 6.78
C LYS A 329 -6.39 32.82 7.35
N TYR A 330 -5.07 32.87 7.52
CA TYR A 330 -4.37 34.06 8.03
C TYR A 330 -4.50 35.27 7.08
N THR A 331 -4.60 35.02 5.78
CA THR A 331 -4.69 36.05 4.73
C THR A 331 -6.06 36.17 4.09
N TRP A 332 -7.11 35.62 4.72
CA TRP A 332 -8.43 35.40 4.09
C TRP A 332 -9.04 36.64 3.45
N GLU A 333 -8.86 37.82 4.05
CA GLU A 333 -9.39 39.08 3.52
C GLU A 333 -8.69 39.56 2.24
N ASN A 334 -7.44 39.14 2.03
CA ASN A 334 -6.56 39.61 0.96
C ASN A 334 -6.26 38.55 -0.10
N ASN A 335 -6.72 37.32 0.09
CA ASN A 335 -6.63 36.29 -0.94
C ASN A 335 -7.96 36.07 -1.67
N PHE A 336 -7.89 35.44 -2.84
CA PHE A 336 -9.07 35.08 -3.64
C PHE A 336 -9.27 33.55 -3.74
N ASN A 337 -8.82 32.80 -2.73
CA ASN A 337 -9.09 31.37 -2.63
C ASN A 337 -10.59 31.11 -2.42
N LEU A 338 -11.11 30.00 -2.98
CA LEU A 338 -12.53 29.65 -2.86
C LEU A 338 -12.88 28.89 -1.58
N SER A 339 -11.88 28.38 -0.86
CA SER A 339 -12.06 27.61 0.38
C SER A 339 -10.96 27.92 1.38
N VAL A 340 -11.26 27.71 2.66
CA VAL A 340 -10.35 27.95 3.79
C VAL A 340 -9.25 26.90 3.97
N GLY A 341 -8.93 26.15 2.90
CA GLY A 341 -7.91 25.11 2.87
C GLY A 341 -8.42 23.68 3.12
N PRO A 342 -7.57 22.67 2.89
CA PRO A 342 -7.92 21.25 2.99
C PRO A 342 -8.03 20.70 4.42
N VAL A 343 -7.52 21.40 5.44
CA VAL A 343 -7.45 20.89 6.82
C VAL A 343 -8.43 21.65 7.74
N ALA A 344 -9.18 20.91 8.56
CA ALA A 344 -9.92 21.52 9.66
C ALA A 344 -8.94 22.04 10.72
N SER A 345 -8.97 23.35 10.98
CA SER A 345 -8.13 23.99 12.00
C SER A 345 -8.91 25.07 12.73
N ASP A 346 -8.67 25.17 14.04
CA ASP A 346 -9.32 26.13 14.93
C ASP A 346 -8.48 27.41 15.10
N LYS A 347 -9.03 28.37 15.85
CA LYS A 347 -8.38 29.66 16.12
C LYS A 347 -7.10 29.51 16.94
N LEU A 348 -6.99 28.48 17.78
CA LEU A 348 -5.83 28.24 18.63
C LEU A 348 -4.63 27.79 17.78
N LEU A 349 -4.83 26.82 16.89
CA LEU A 349 -3.81 26.35 15.95
C LEU A 349 -3.33 27.47 15.03
N LEU A 350 -4.25 28.33 14.56
CA LEU A 350 -3.90 29.52 13.79
C LEU A 350 -2.99 30.47 14.57
N HIS A 351 -3.32 30.74 15.83
CA HIS A 351 -2.52 31.64 16.67
C HIS A 351 -1.12 31.07 16.92
N ILE A 352 -1.02 29.82 17.37
CA ILE A 352 0.26 29.14 17.63
C ILE A 352 1.12 29.14 16.37
N ALA A 353 0.56 28.72 15.24
CA ALA A 353 1.31 28.66 13.98
C ALA A 353 1.72 30.05 13.48
N SER A 354 0.88 31.08 13.63
CA SER A 354 1.24 32.44 13.20
C SER A 354 2.45 32.99 13.96
N VAL A 355 2.61 32.59 15.23
CA VAL A 355 3.74 32.96 16.09
C VAL A 355 4.97 32.13 15.74
N ASP A 356 4.83 30.80 15.72
CA ASP A 356 5.96 29.87 15.51
C ASP A 356 6.57 30.00 14.11
N TYR A 357 5.73 30.12 13.09
CA TYR A 357 6.17 30.26 11.70
C TYR A 357 6.35 31.71 11.25
N LYS A 358 6.13 32.67 12.15
CA LYS A 358 6.29 34.11 11.91
C LYS A 358 5.67 34.56 10.59
N PHE A 359 4.39 34.24 10.38
CA PHE A 359 3.73 34.49 9.10
C PHE A 359 3.78 35.95 8.64
N GLY A 360 3.77 36.91 9.58
CA GLY A 360 3.97 38.33 9.26
C GLY A 360 5.28 38.58 8.52
N GLU A 361 6.42 38.21 9.12
CA GLU A 361 7.75 38.36 8.52
C GLU A 361 7.87 37.58 7.19
N LEU A 362 7.26 36.39 7.12
CA LEU A 362 7.24 35.56 5.92
C LEU A 362 6.48 36.25 4.77
N LEU A 363 5.31 36.81 5.06
CA LEU A 363 4.50 37.51 4.06
C LEU A 363 5.15 38.83 3.64
N ASP A 364 5.75 39.57 4.58
CA ASP A 364 6.53 40.79 4.32
C ASP A 364 7.67 40.50 3.32
N LYS A 365 8.44 39.42 3.55
CA LYS A 365 9.53 38.98 2.66
C LYS A 365 9.07 38.77 1.21
N HIS A 366 7.84 38.34 1.02
CA HIS A 366 7.26 38.08 -0.30
C HIS A 366 6.37 39.23 -0.81
N GLY A 367 6.30 40.35 -0.08
CA GLY A 367 5.44 41.50 -0.40
C GLY A 367 3.96 41.12 -0.46
N LEU A 368 3.53 40.27 0.46
CA LEU A 368 2.15 39.76 0.64
C LEU A 368 1.53 40.25 1.95
N SER A 369 2.18 41.19 2.64
CA SER A 369 1.72 41.73 3.91
C SER A 369 0.73 42.88 3.74
N GLN A 370 -0.06 43.11 4.80
CA GLN A 370 -0.95 44.26 4.88
C GLN A 370 -0.10 45.54 4.99
N THR A 371 -0.31 46.50 4.09
CA THR A 371 -0.13 47.90 4.48
C THR A 371 -1.10 48.15 5.62
N ARG A 372 -0.61 48.20 6.86
CA ARG A 372 -1.40 48.65 8.00
C ARG A 372 -1.85 50.07 7.69
N SER A 373 -3.09 50.24 7.23
CA SER A 373 -3.77 51.52 7.33
C SER A 373 -3.99 51.77 8.82
N ASN A 374 -3.12 52.60 9.40
CA ASN A 374 -3.34 53.16 10.71
C ASN A 374 -4.61 54.02 10.66
N THR A 375 -5.70 53.49 11.22
CA THR A 375 -6.82 54.28 11.75
C THR A 375 -7.36 53.60 12.98
#